data_AF-A0A7T0PXB2-F1
#
_entry.id   AF-A0A7T0PXB2-F1
#
_cell.length_a   1.000
_cell.length_b   1.000
_cell.length_c   1.000
_cell.angle_alpha   90.00
_cell.angle_beta   90.00
_cell.angle_gamma   90.00
#
_symmetry.space_group_name_H-M   'P 1'
#
loop_
_entity.id
_entity.type
_entity.pdbx_description
1 polymer ?
#
loop_
_entity_poly.entity_id
_entity_poly.type
_entity_poly.pdbx_seq_one_letter_code
_entity_poly.pdbx_strand_id
1 'polypeptide(L)' 'MTQQVARIRSGFTKARTLWRDFTGESAYDRYVERHRREHPECEPMTQRQWWRAKADFDEDNVQARCC' A
#
# COMPACT_ATOMS: atom_id res chain seq x y z
N MET A 1 32.54 17.15 -11.66
CA MET A 1 31.84 15.83 -11.54
C MET A 1 30.76 15.84 -10.45
N THR A 2 30.01 16.94 -10.27
CA THR A 2 29.03 17.11 -9.16
C THR A 2 27.57 17.20 -9.64
N GLN A 3 27.34 17.31 -10.94
CA GLN A 3 26.00 17.52 -11.51
C GLN A 3 25.17 16.24 -11.68
N GLN A 4 25.80 15.05 -11.59
CA GLN A 4 25.09 13.77 -11.77
C GLN A 4 24.30 13.35 -10.52
N VAL A 5 24.74 13.75 -9.33
CA VAL A 5 24.15 13.34 -8.05
C VAL A 5 22.74 13.93 -7.87
N ALA A 6 22.50 15.14 -8.37
CA ALA A 6 21.20 15.80 -8.31
C ALA A 6 20.14 15.06 -9.16
N ARG A 7 20.50 14.58 -10.36
CA ARG A 7 19.58 13.82 -11.23
C ARG A 7 19.21 12.45 -10.66
N ILE A 8 20.16 11.76 -10.05
CA ILE A 8 19.91 10.46 -9.42
C ILE A 8 18.94 10.62 -8.24
N ARG A 9 19.10 11.66 -7.41
CA ARG A 9 18.20 11.94 -6.28
C ARG A 9 16.77 12.25 -6.72
N SER A 10 16.59 12.99 -7.82
CA SER A 10 15.26 13.29 -8.38
C SER A 10 14.56 12.06 -8.96
N GLY A 11 15.32 11.17 -9.60
CA GLY A 11 14.82 9.90 -10.10
C GLY A 11 14.37 8.97 -8.96
N PHE A 12 15.11 8.96 -7.85
CA PHE A 12 14.82 8.11 -6.70
C PHE A 12 13.50 8.50 -6.00
N THR A 13 13.18 9.79 -5.89
CA THR A 13 11.89 10.22 -5.31
C THR A 13 10.72 9.77 -6.17
N LYS A 14 10.81 9.93 -7.50
CA LYS A 14 9.76 9.45 -8.43
C LYS A 14 9.66 7.93 -8.43
N ALA A 15 10.78 7.23 -8.44
CA ALA A 15 10.82 5.78 -8.35
C ALA A 15 10.22 5.30 -7.02
N ARG A 16 10.49 5.99 -5.90
CA ARG A 16 9.90 5.66 -4.59
C ARG A 16 8.40 5.91 -4.54
N THR A 17 7.90 6.99 -5.14
CA THR A 17 6.45 7.24 -5.26
C THR A 17 5.79 6.21 -6.16
N LEU A 18 6.38 5.91 -7.32
CA LEU A 18 5.91 4.86 -8.22
C LEU A 18 5.95 3.49 -7.54
N TRP A 19 7.02 3.17 -6.82
CA TRP A 19 7.12 1.93 -6.06
C TRP A 19 6.09 1.90 -4.94
N ARG A 20 5.82 3.01 -4.26
CA ARG A 20 4.72 3.14 -3.28
C ARG A 20 3.35 2.91 -3.93
N ASP A 21 3.10 3.49 -5.10
CA ASP A 21 1.86 3.27 -5.87
C ASP A 21 1.73 1.82 -6.37
N PHE A 22 2.84 1.20 -6.76
CA PHE A 22 2.91 -0.13 -7.39
C PHE A 22 3.06 -1.29 -6.39
N THR A 23 3.66 -1.06 -5.22
CA THR A 23 3.87 -2.05 -4.14
C THR A 23 2.62 -2.22 -3.26
N GLY A 24 1.55 -1.46 -3.56
CA GLY A 24 0.28 -1.58 -2.86
C GLY A 24 0.15 -0.71 -1.62
N GLU A 25 1.00 0.29 -1.38
CA GLU A 25 0.70 1.31 -0.35
C GLU A 25 -0.57 2.11 -0.69
N SER A 26 -1.00 2.12 -1.97
CA SER A 26 -2.30 2.64 -2.42
C SER A 26 -3.48 1.73 -2.06
N ALA A 27 -3.25 0.48 -1.66
CA ALA A 27 -4.31 -0.43 -1.25
C ALA A 27 -4.97 0.01 0.05
N TYR A 28 -4.19 0.64 0.95
CA TYR A 28 -4.74 1.29 2.14
C TYR A 28 -5.61 2.50 1.77
N ASP A 29 -5.17 3.34 0.85
CA ASP A 29 -5.95 4.52 0.41
C ASP A 29 -7.28 4.11 -0.22
N ARG A 30 -7.26 3.05 -1.05
CA ARG A 30 -8.47 2.45 -1.62
C ARG A 30 -9.37 1.80 -0.56
N TYR A 31 -8.79 1.19 0.48
CA TYR A 31 -9.54 0.72 1.64
C TYR A 31 -10.21 1.87 2.37
N VAL A 32 -9.50 2.98 2.62
CA VAL A 32 -10.03 4.16 3.31
C VAL A 32 -11.11 4.85 2.48
N GLU A 33 -10.92 5.02 1.16
CA GLU A 33 -11.93 5.57 0.27
C GLU A 33 -13.23 4.76 0.33
N ARG A 34 -13.09 3.42 0.24
CA ARG A 34 -14.22 2.51 0.36
C ARG A 34 -14.86 2.56 1.75
N HIS A 35 -14.06 2.55 2.80
CA HIS A 35 -14.53 2.61 4.19
C HIS A 35 -15.25 3.93 4.48
N ARG A 36 -14.76 5.06 3.94
CA ARG A 36 -15.44 6.36 4.06
C ARG A 36 -16.76 6.41 3.30
N ARG A 37 -16.88 5.67 2.19
CA ARG A 37 -18.14 5.56 1.43
C ARG A 37 -19.16 4.66 2.13
N GLU A 38 -18.71 3.55 2.69
CA GLU A 38 -19.59 2.55 3.32
C GLU A 38 -19.90 2.86 4.79
N HIS A 39 -18.94 3.44 5.50
CA HIS A 39 -18.99 3.75 6.93
C HIS A 39 -18.43 5.16 7.19
N PRO A 40 -19.16 6.22 6.82
CA PRO A 40 -18.72 7.61 7.02
C PRO A 40 -18.60 7.99 8.50
N GLU A 41 -19.25 7.25 9.41
CA GLU A 41 -19.29 7.50 10.85
C GLU A 41 -18.19 6.78 11.65
N CYS A 42 -17.46 5.84 11.03
CA CYS A 42 -16.39 5.09 11.69
C CYS A 42 -15.02 5.52 11.18
N GLU A 43 -14.08 5.67 12.11
CA GLU A 43 -12.69 5.97 11.75
C GLU A 43 -12.03 4.71 11.17
N PRO A 44 -11.41 4.79 9.98
CA PRO A 44 -10.76 3.64 9.37
C PRO A 44 -9.60 3.14 10.24
N MET A 45 -9.35 1.84 10.21
CA MET A 45 -8.20 1.25 10.91
C MET A 45 -6.89 1.85 10.41
N THR A 46 -5.84 1.90 11.24
CA THR A 46 -4.55 2.46 10.82
C THR A 46 -3.88 1.61 9.74
N GLN A 47 -3.01 2.23 8.93
CA GLN A 47 -2.30 1.55 7.84
C GLN A 47 -1.58 0.27 8.28
N ARG A 48 -0.92 0.28 9.45
CA ARG A 48 -0.22 -0.90 9.98
C ARG A 48 -1.17 -2.03 10.37
N GLN A 49 -2.31 -1.70 10.98
CA GLN A 49 -3.33 -2.70 11.35
C GLN A 49 -3.95 -3.32 10.10
N TRP A 50 -4.21 -2.52 9.08
CA TRP A 50 -4.74 -3.00 7.81
C TRP A 50 -3.78 -3.99 7.13
N TRP A 51 -2.48 -3.66 7.08
CA TRP A 51 -1.48 -4.57 6.50
C TRP A 51 -1.35 -5.88 7.28
N ARG A 52 -1.44 -5.82 8.60
CA ARG A 52 -1.43 -7.03 9.44
C ARG A 52 -2.65 -7.91 9.17
N ALA A 53 -3.85 -7.32 9.21
CA ALA A 53 -5.08 -8.04 8.92
C ALA A 53 -5.11 -8.61 7.48
N LYS A 54 -4.50 -7.91 6.53
CA LYS A 54 -4.33 -8.42 5.17
C LYS A 54 -3.37 -9.61 5.11
N ALA A 55 -2.24 -9.56 5.80
CA ALA A 55 -1.31 -10.68 5.88
C ALA A 55 -1.96 -11.90 6.56
N ASP A 56 -2.62 -11.70 7.70
CA ASP A 56 -3.39 -12.76 8.39
C ASP A 56 -4.44 -13.36 7.43
N PHE A 57 -5.18 -12.51 6.70
CA PHE A 57 -6.14 -12.98 5.71
C PHE A 57 -5.48 -13.75 4.55
N ASP A 58 -4.35 -13.30 4.02
CA ASP A 58 -3.65 -14.00 2.94
C ASP A 58 -3.07 -15.35 3.43
N GLU A 59 -2.68 -15.47 4.70
CA GLU A 59 -2.26 -16.72 5.35
C GLU A 59 -3.42 -17.70 5.59
N ASP A 60 -4.54 -17.22 6.15
CA ASP A 60 -5.74 -18.03 6.38
C ASP A 60 -6.48 -18.39 5.09
N ASN A 61 -6.43 -17.49 4.09
CA ASN A 61 -7.06 -17.65 2.79
C ASN A 61 -6.05 -18.12 1.72
N VAL A 62 -5.00 -18.84 2.12
CA VAL A 62 -4.30 -19.74 1.20
C VAL A 62 -5.29 -20.81 0.81
N GLN A 63 -6.04 -20.54 -0.26
CA GLN A 63 -6.86 -21.51 -0.94
C GLN A 63 -5.90 -22.58 -1.47
N ALA A 64 -5.60 -23.58 -0.66
CA ALA A 64 -4.92 -24.79 -1.06
C ALA A 64 -5.85 -25.49 -2.04
N ARG A 65 -5.82 -25.06 -3.30
CA ARG A 65 -6.50 -25.71 -4.40
C ARG A 65 -5.78 -27.04 -4.59
N CYS A 66 -6.20 -28.04 -3.82
CA CYS A 66 -5.90 -29.42 -4.14
C CYS A 66 -6.67 -29.74 -5.43
N CYS A 67 -5.93 -30.26 -6.41
CA CYS A 67 -6.41 -30.69 -7.72
C CYS A 67 -7.70 -31.52 -7.67
#